data_AF-A0A1Q5A1L3-F1
#
_entry.id   AF-A0A1Q5A1L3-F1
#
_cell.length_a   1.000
_cell.length_b   1.000
_cell.length_c   1.000
_cell.angle_alpha   90.00
_cell.angle_beta   90.00
_cell.angle_gamma   90.00
#
_symmetry.space_group_name_H-M   'P 1'
#
loop_
_entity.id
_entity.type
_entity.pdbx_description
1 polymer ?
#
loop_
_entity_poly.entity_id
_entity_poly.type
_entity_poly.pdbx_seq_one_letter_code
_entity_poly.pdbx_strand_id
1 'polypeptide(L)'
;MNGEVRPHYVVCGSDPLAYWVVRSLLATDSPTGQIRVTLIVPERRRSEGPDGRDIEGVQVVLADRLDEAAFRRAGLAGADGLALLHQDDVGNMHAALCAREVEPRLRLVVRMFNTSLANGLRQLFPDSAVLSDASMAAPAFVAAALGELAPTHFRHAGRTLYVARRADVRPQDVLTGLAVTTDPELIRVLPADEAAADVVLAEATGQPAGAELAARRLVRARRRRQPAVVLLRAVRSFATRKIGVAVLVLLAMIAVLGWLNSGAAHVNWSDALYLTLVTSLSGQDPDLDKSVAAQIMQVVLTLAGLALIPLITAAVVDGIVNARLALHNGRIQPDRTGHVVVVGLGNIGTRVMAQLHDFGVEVVAIDRNPDARGAALAHRLEVPLIVGDAGEEETLRAASVATCQALVVVSTDDGANLRAALNARSLDPDLRVVLRLFDGDFAERIQQAFGIGISRSVSYLAAPAFAAALLDRAVIATIPVDRHALLVTDVPVMAGASLDGRPLAAVARPGEVRLLAYTRAGQRTEWSADPRMVINAGDRLTVVARRAGLSALLRETTPLPPEPTGTPAPRQPDE
;
A
#
# COMPACT_ATOMS: atom_id res chain seq x y z
N MET A 1 26.89 34.69 26.53
CA MET A 1 26.53 33.32 26.13
C MET A 1 25.98 33.39 24.71
N ASN A 2 26.85 33.31 23.71
CA ASN A 2 26.44 33.28 22.30
C ASN A 2 26.06 31.83 21.97
N GLY A 3 24.78 31.48 22.15
CA GLY A 3 24.27 30.17 21.77
C GLY A 3 24.17 30.09 20.24
N GLU A 4 24.82 29.10 19.64
CA GLU A 4 24.58 28.74 18.24
C GLU A 4 23.07 28.56 18.01
N VAL A 5 22.48 29.39 17.15
CA VAL A 5 21.06 29.26 16.77
C VAL A 5 20.94 28.04 15.86
N ARG A 6 20.71 26.89 16.46
CA ARG A 6 20.45 25.63 15.74
C ARG A 6 18.99 25.62 15.31
N PRO A 7 18.70 25.28 14.04
CA PRO A 7 17.33 25.18 13.59
C PRO A 7 16.58 24.13 14.41
N HIS A 8 15.40 24.50 14.89
CA HIS A 8 14.59 23.73 15.82
C HIS A 8 13.26 23.34 15.19
N TYR A 9 13.01 22.04 15.07
CA TYR A 9 11.74 21.51 14.58
C TYR A 9 11.02 20.73 15.67
N VAL A 10 9.71 20.96 15.77
CA VAL A 10 8.82 20.21 16.67
C VAL A 10 8.02 19.22 15.82
N VAL A 11 8.00 17.95 16.22
CA VAL A 11 7.23 16.90 15.54
C VAL A 11 6.23 16.32 16.55
N CYS A 12 4.95 16.26 16.18
CA CYS A 12 3.89 15.74 17.03
C CYS A 12 3.28 14.50 16.42
N GLY A 13 3.41 13.36 17.11
CA GLY A 13 2.87 12.09 16.65
C GLY A 13 3.61 10.92 17.29
N SER A 14 2.91 9.80 17.41
CA SER A 14 3.43 8.56 18.03
C SER A 14 3.33 7.34 17.14
N ASP A 15 3.03 7.55 15.86
CA ASP A 15 2.94 6.48 14.89
C ASP A 15 4.23 6.37 14.07
N PRO A 16 4.38 5.32 13.24
CA PRO A 16 5.59 5.11 12.47
C PRO A 16 5.92 6.25 11.50
N LEU A 17 4.95 7.09 11.11
CA LEU A 17 5.24 8.25 10.27
C LEU A 17 6.07 9.28 11.03
N ALA A 18 5.72 9.58 12.29
CA ALA A 18 6.52 10.47 13.12
C ALA A 18 7.95 9.96 13.30
N TYR A 19 8.12 8.66 13.57
CA TYR A 19 9.42 8.00 13.64
C TYR A 19 10.26 8.24 12.37
N TRP A 20 9.71 7.92 11.20
CA TRP A 20 10.43 8.05 9.93
C TRP A 20 10.68 9.51 9.52
N VAL A 21 9.79 10.44 9.88
CA VAL A 21 10.02 11.88 9.66
C VAL A 21 11.18 12.37 10.52
N VAL A 22 11.21 12.03 11.82
CA VAL A 22 12.32 12.40 12.71
C VAL A 22 13.65 11.80 12.20
N ARG A 23 13.67 10.53 11.82
CA ARG A 23 14.84 9.89 11.19
C ARG A 23 15.27 10.60 9.92
N SER A 24 14.32 11.02 9.09
CA SER A 24 14.59 11.75 7.85
C SER A 24 15.18 13.14 8.09
N LEU A 25 14.74 13.83 9.14
CA LEU A 25 15.29 15.11 9.59
C LEU A 25 16.72 14.95 10.12
N LEU A 26 16.94 14.01 11.06
CA LEU A 26 18.26 13.78 11.66
C LEU A 26 19.30 13.29 10.66
N ALA A 27 18.90 12.49 9.67
CA ALA A 27 19.78 12.04 8.61
C ALA A 27 20.12 13.13 7.58
N THR A 28 19.67 14.37 7.79
CA THR A 28 20.07 15.54 7.02
C THR A 28 21.25 16.19 7.72
N ASP A 29 22.45 15.63 7.57
CA ASP A 29 23.69 16.23 8.07
C ASP A 29 23.86 17.62 7.45
N SER A 30 23.67 18.65 8.28
CA SER A 30 23.85 20.06 7.90
C SER A 30 25.13 20.61 8.53
N PRO A 31 25.94 21.39 7.79
CA PRO A 31 27.09 22.12 8.33
C PRO A 31 26.72 23.33 9.21
N THR A 32 25.43 23.66 9.37
CA THR A 32 24.94 24.76 10.23
C THR A 32 24.75 24.38 11.70
N GLY A 33 25.22 23.20 12.11
CA GLY A 33 24.98 22.63 13.43
C GLY A 33 23.88 21.57 13.40
N GLN A 34 23.90 20.67 14.39
CA GLN A 34 22.88 19.62 14.53
C GLN A 34 21.49 20.24 14.59
N ILE A 35 20.59 19.79 13.71
CA ILE A 35 19.17 20.12 13.80
C ILE A 35 18.67 19.67 15.17
N ARG A 36 18.06 20.58 15.91
CA ARG A 36 17.38 20.21 17.15
C ARG A 36 15.99 19.72 16.80
N VAL A 37 15.66 18.49 17.20
CA VAL A 37 14.31 17.94 17.03
C VAL A 37 13.68 17.71 18.39
N THR A 38 12.48 18.23 18.58
CA THR A 38 11.64 17.90 19.74
C THR A 38 10.44 17.09 19.30
N LEU A 39 10.27 15.88 19.84
CA LEU A 39 9.17 14.98 19.55
C LEU A 39 8.14 15.02 20.68
N ILE A 40 6.90 15.42 20.36
CA ILE A 40 5.75 15.34 21.27
C ILE A 40 5.00 14.03 21.03
N VAL A 41 4.90 13.21 22.07
CA VAL A 41 4.20 11.91 22.07
C VAL A 41 3.24 11.83 23.27
N PRO A 42 2.11 11.09 23.17
CA PRO A 42 1.23 10.83 24.30
C PRO A 42 1.97 10.02 25.37
N GLU A 43 1.50 10.01 26.61
CA GLU A 43 2.18 9.31 27.71
C GLU A 43 2.16 7.79 27.51
N ARG A 44 1.00 7.26 27.08
CA ARG A 44 0.82 5.85 26.77
C ARG A 44 1.13 5.56 25.30
N ARG A 45 1.91 4.50 25.07
CA ARG A 45 2.16 3.98 23.72
C ARG A 45 0.86 3.43 23.14
N ARG A 46 0.49 3.89 21.94
CA ARG A 46 -0.73 3.48 21.22
C ARG A 46 -0.45 2.73 19.92
N SER A 47 0.82 2.61 19.52
CA SER A 47 1.22 1.95 18.27
C SER A 47 2.23 0.84 18.54
N GLU A 48 2.06 -0.29 17.86
CA GLU A 48 2.96 -1.46 17.93
C GLU A 48 4.23 -1.30 17.07
N GLY A 49 4.31 -0.26 16.23
CA GLY A 49 5.46 0.01 15.35
C GLY A 49 6.63 0.74 16.03
N PRO A 50 7.67 1.12 15.26
CA PRO A 50 8.86 1.78 15.80
C PRO A 50 8.52 3.07 16.56
N ASP A 51 9.10 3.24 17.75
CA ASP A 51 8.83 4.36 18.65
C ASP A 51 9.89 5.45 18.47
N GLY A 52 9.44 6.69 18.28
CA GLY A 52 10.34 7.85 18.16
C GLY A 52 11.07 8.18 19.46
N ARG A 53 10.61 7.65 20.61
CA ARG A 53 11.28 7.80 21.91
C ARG A 53 12.65 7.14 21.97
N ASP A 54 12.89 6.14 21.12
CA ASP A 54 14.13 5.36 21.09
C ASP A 54 15.21 6.01 20.20
N ILE A 55 14.91 7.16 19.58
CA ILE A 55 15.84 7.84 18.67
C ILE A 55 16.82 8.71 19.46
N GLU A 56 18.11 8.42 19.35
CA GLU A 56 19.17 9.26 19.91
C GLU A 56 19.20 10.67 19.28
N GLY A 57 19.46 11.70 20.10
CA GLY A 57 19.56 13.08 19.63
C GLY A 57 18.23 13.84 19.54
N VAL A 58 17.14 13.28 20.06
CA VAL A 58 15.80 13.90 20.05
C VAL A 58 15.35 14.24 21.47
N GLN A 59 14.82 15.44 21.67
CA GLN A 59 14.16 15.81 22.93
C GLN A 59 12.72 15.28 22.91
N VAL A 60 12.33 14.44 23.87
CA VAL A 60 10.96 13.91 23.94
C VAL A 60 10.15 14.70 24.97
N VAL A 61 8.93 15.11 24.58
CA VAL A 61 7.94 15.72 25.48
C VAL A 61 6.70 14.84 25.52
N LEU A 62 6.29 14.48 26.73
CA LEU A 62 5.07 13.71 26.96
C LEU A 62 3.87 14.64 27.11
N ALA A 63 2.88 14.47 26.25
CA ALA A 63 1.61 15.20 26.28
C ALA A 63 0.50 14.42 25.57
N ASP A 64 -0.59 14.11 26.27
CA ASP A 64 -1.77 13.46 25.68
C ASP A 64 -2.64 14.43 24.83
N ARG A 65 -2.49 15.74 25.06
CA ARG A 65 -3.17 16.82 24.32
C ARG A 65 -2.14 17.79 23.77
N LEU A 66 -2.38 18.26 22.55
CA LEU A 66 -1.58 19.30 21.89
C LEU A 66 -2.21 20.68 22.15
N ASP A 67 -1.99 21.21 23.35
CA ASP A 67 -2.39 22.55 23.74
C ASP A 67 -1.19 23.52 23.79
N GLU A 68 -1.45 24.80 24.05
CA GLU A 68 -0.41 25.82 24.18
C GLU A 68 0.66 25.44 25.22
N ALA A 69 0.27 24.81 26.32
CA ALA A 69 1.20 24.43 27.39
C ALA A 69 2.14 23.31 26.95
N ALA A 70 1.63 22.30 26.23
CA ALA A 70 2.44 21.26 25.61
C ALA A 70 3.43 21.85 24.59
N PHE A 71 2.97 22.78 23.74
CA PHE A 71 3.83 23.44 22.75
C PHE A 71 4.91 24.31 23.39
N ARG A 72 4.59 25.09 24.44
CA ARG A 72 5.59 25.86 25.19
C ARG A 72 6.63 24.97 25.85
N ARG A 73 6.21 23.85 26.47
CA ARG A 73 7.15 22.85 27.04
C ARG A 73 8.04 22.22 25.98
N ALA A 74 7.53 22.03 24.76
CA ALA A 74 8.31 21.55 23.61
C ALA A 74 9.24 22.61 23.01
N GLY A 75 9.22 23.84 23.52
CA GLY A 75 10.02 24.93 22.99
C GLY A 75 9.57 25.40 21.62
N LEU A 76 8.26 25.35 21.31
CA LEU A 76 7.74 25.77 20.01
C LEU A 76 7.98 27.26 19.72
N ALA A 77 8.06 28.10 20.77
CA ALA A 77 8.36 29.51 20.62
C ALA A 77 9.78 29.68 20.04
N GLY A 78 9.89 30.30 18.86
CA GLY A 78 11.14 30.41 18.12
C GLY A 78 11.56 29.16 17.33
N ALA A 79 10.70 28.15 17.20
CA ALA A 79 10.95 27.00 16.33
C ALA A 79 10.76 27.35 14.85
N ASP A 80 11.57 26.75 13.98
CA ASP A 80 11.54 26.96 12.54
C ASP A 80 10.38 26.21 11.86
N GLY A 81 9.87 25.15 12.48
CA GLY A 81 8.72 24.43 11.93
C GLY A 81 8.09 23.41 12.87
N LEU A 82 6.83 23.10 12.59
CA LEU A 82 6.02 22.14 13.33
C LEU A 82 5.36 21.14 12.39
N ALA A 83 5.51 19.85 12.70
CA ALA A 83 4.79 18.78 12.04
C ALA A 83 3.70 18.19 12.93
N LEU A 84 2.46 18.23 12.47
CA LEU A 84 1.31 17.60 13.11
C LEU A 84 0.94 16.34 12.33
N LEU A 85 1.34 15.17 12.85
CA LEU A 85 1.35 13.90 12.12
C LEU A 85 0.30 12.89 12.60
N HIS A 86 -0.59 13.28 13.51
CA HIS A 86 -1.67 12.41 13.97
C HIS A 86 -2.64 12.06 12.83
N GLN A 87 -3.33 10.93 12.96
CA GLN A 87 -4.33 10.47 11.97
C GLN A 87 -5.69 11.18 12.09
N ASP A 88 -5.88 11.95 13.17
CA ASP A 88 -7.07 12.73 13.42
C ASP A 88 -6.94 14.11 12.75
N ASP A 89 -7.59 14.26 11.59
CA ASP A 89 -7.58 15.50 10.80
C ASP A 89 -8.13 16.69 11.61
N VAL A 90 -9.14 16.47 12.46
CA VAL A 90 -9.77 17.53 13.27
C VAL A 90 -8.87 17.90 14.44
N GLY A 91 -8.30 16.90 15.13
CA GLY A 91 -7.30 17.12 16.18
C GLY A 91 -6.08 17.88 15.67
N ASN A 92 -5.60 17.58 14.45
CA ASN A 92 -4.52 18.32 13.81
C ASN A 92 -4.90 19.78 13.51
N MET A 93 -6.15 20.07 13.13
CA MET A 93 -6.62 21.44 12.93
C MET A 93 -6.66 22.23 14.24
N HIS A 94 -7.15 21.64 15.33
CA HIS A 94 -7.12 22.27 16.65
C HIS A 94 -5.69 22.53 17.13
N ALA A 95 -4.80 21.54 16.99
CA ALA A 95 -3.40 21.68 17.35
C ALA A 95 -2.69 22.77 16.53
N ALA A 96 -3.03 22.91 15.24
CA ALA A 96 -2.50 23.99 14.40
C ALA A 96 -2.91 25.38 14.90
N LEU A 97 -4.15 25.55 15.37
CA LEU A 97 -4.62 26.82 15.93
C LEU A 97 -3.88 27.17 17.23
N CYS A 98 -3.76 26.22 18.17
CA CYS A 98 -3.02 26.42 19.43
C CYS A 98 -1.52 26.69 19.20
N ALA A 99 -0.91 26.04 18.20
CA ALA A 99 0.48 26.27 17.85
C ALA A 99 0.73 27.72 17.40
N ARG A 100 -0.23 28.34 16.71
CA ARG A 100 -0.12 29.72 16.20
C ARG A 100 -0.28 30.78 17.27
N GLU A 101 -0.97 30.46 18.37
CA GLU A 101 -1.02 31.31 19.58
C GLU A 101 0.34 31.34 20.29
N VAL A 102 1.16 30.29 20.12
CA VAL A 102 2.52 30.21 20.68
C VAL A 102 3.57 30.79 19.74
N GLU A 103 3.54 30.45 18.45
CA GLU A 103 4.48 30.94 17.42
C GLU A 103 3.74 31.40 16.15
N PRO A 104 3.50 32.72 15.99
CA PRO A 104 2.77 33.29 14.85
C PRO A 104 3.53 33.29 13.52
N ARG A 105 4.80 32.88 13.44
CA ARG A 105 5.55 32.78 12.17
C ARG A 105 6.06 31.38 11.87
N LEU A 106 5.38 30.38 12.41
CA LEU A 106 5.73 28.97 12.27
C LEU A 106 5.41 28.40 10.89
N ARG A 107 6.40 27.71 10.29
CA ARG A 107 6.17 26.81 9.15
C ARG A 107 5.39 25.59 9.63
N LEU A 108 4.18 25.41 9.11
CA LEU A 108 3.29 24.35 9.57
C LEU A 108 3.18 23.21 8.54
N VAL A 109 3.51 21.98 8.93
CA VAL A 109 3.29 20.79 8.12
C VAL A 109 2.23 19.93 8.79
N VAL A 110 1.13 19.66 8.10
CA VAL A 110 -0.01 18.95 8.69
C VAL A 110 -0.37 17.74 7.85
N ARG A 111 -0.49 16.60 8.51
CA ARG A 111 -1.09 15.41 7.92
C ARG A 111 -2.60 15.58 7.86
N MET A 112 -3.18 15.52 6.66
CA MET A 112 -4.63 15.45 6.50
C MET A 112 -5.02 14.50 5.37
N PHE A 113 -6.07 13.72 5.60
CA PHE A 113 -6.70 12.93 4.54
C PHE A 113 -7.87 13.68 3.88
N ASN A 114 -8.68 14.38 4.67
CA ASN A 114 -9.85 15.11 4.22
C ASN A 114 -9.44 16.36 3.42
N THR A 115 -9.83 16.38 2.14
CA THR A 115 -9.50 17.46 1.21
C THR A 115 -10.19 18.78 1.54
N SER A 116 -11.40 18.75 2.12
CA SER A 116 -12.14 19.95 2.50
C SER A 116 -11.48 20.64 3.70
N LEU A 117 -11.10 19.87 4.72
CA LEU A 117 -10.33 20.39 5.86
C LEU A 117 -8.95 20.91 5.42
N ALA A 118 -8.28 20.18 4.52
CA ALA A 118 -7.01 20.62 3.95
C ALA A 118 -7.11 21.97 3.23
N ASN A 119 -8.18 22.19 2.46
CA ASN A 119 -8.40 23.46 1.77
C ASN A 119 -8.70 24.60 2.75
N GLY A 120 -9.51 24.36 3.78
CA GLY A 120 -9.74 25.34 4.85
C GLY A 120 -8.45 25.70 5.58
N LEU A 121 -7.61 24.70 5.90
CA LEU A 121 -6.33 24.92 6.56
C LEU A 121 -5.38 25.78 5.72
N ARG A 122 -5.29 25.53 4.40
CA ARG A 122 -4.47 26.33 3.47
C ARG A 122 -4.94 27.78 3.35
N GLN A 123 -6.25 28.03 3.48
CA GLN A 123 -6.80 29.39 3.47
C GLN A 123 -6.47 30.14 4.76
N LEU A 124 -6.53 29.45 5.91
CA LEU A 124 -6.21 30.03 7.22
C LEU A 124 -4.70 30.23 7.43
N PHE A 125 -3.89 29.34 6.87
CA PHE A 125 -2.45 29.32 7.06
C PHE A 125 -1.74 29.25 5.69
N PRO A 126 -1.41 30.40 5.08
CA PRO A 126 -0.72 30.45 3.79
C PRO A 126 0.64 29.75 3.81
N ASP A 127 1.35 29.80 4.95
CA ASP A 127 2.65 29.16 5.16
C ASP A 127 2.53 27.73 5.73
N SER A 128 1.54 26.99 5.23
CA SER A 128 1.29 25.60 5.62
C SER A 128 1.40 24.62 4.45
N ALA A 129 1.93 23.43 4.74
CA ALA A 129 1.93 22.30 3.82
C ALA A 129 1.03 21.22 4.38
N VAL A 130 -0.08 20.98 3.68
CA VAL A 130 -1.02 19.92 4.02
C VAL A 130 -0.75 18.74 3.11
N LEU A 131 -0.32 17.63 3.72
CA LEU A 131 0.10 16.42 3.03
C LEU A 131 -0.76 15.23 3.46
N SER A 132 -1.02 14.33 2.51
CA SER A 132 -1.65 13.04 2.80
C SER A 132 -0.61 11.94 2.63
N ASP A 133 -0.25 11.28 3.72
CA ASP A 133 0.60 10.08 3.68
C ASP A 133 0.01 9.01 2.77
N ALA A 134 -1.32 8.91 2.75
CA ALA A 134 -2.00 7.98 1.88
C ALA A 134 -1.89 8.30 0.39
N SER A 135 -2.04 9.56 0.01
CA SER A 135 -1.82 9.96 -1.38
C SER A 135 -0.36 9.80 -1.81
N MET A 136 0.60 9.99 -0.89
CA MET A 136 2.03 9.80 -1.19
C MET A 136 2.41 8.33 -1.35
N ALA A 137 1.80 7.44 -0.57
CA ALA A 137 2.12 6.01 -0.60
C ALA A 137 1.31 5.21 -1.65
N ALA A 138 0.06 5.61 -1.95
CA ALA A 138 -0.83 4.87 -2.84
C ALA A 138 -0.22 4.48 -4.21
N PRO A 139 0.54 5.37 -4.90
CA PRO A 139 1.16 5.00 -6.17
C PRO A 139 2.06 3.76 -6.08
N ALA A 140 2.78 3.58 -4.96
CA ALA A 140 3.64 2.41 -4.76
C ALA A 140 2.84 1.10 -4.60
N PHE A 141 1.66 1.16 -3.97
CA PHE A 141 0.77 0.01 -3.84
C PHE A 141 0.12 -0.34 -5.18
N VAL A 142 -0.30 0.67 -5.95
CA VAL A 142 -0.86 0.47 -7.30
C VAL A 142 0.18 -0.15 -8.24
N ALA A 143 1.41 0.39 -8.23
CA ALA A 143 2.55 -0.17 -8.97
C ALA A 143 2.75 -1.66 -8.68
N ALA A 144 2.85 -1.96 -7.38
CA ALA A 144 3.05 -3.31 -6.91
C ALA A 144 1.89 -4.23 -7.33
N ALA A 145 0.65 -3.76 -7.31
CA ALA A 145 -0.52 -4.55 -7.72
C ALA A 145 -0.46 -4.90 -9.21
N LEU A 146 -0.16 -3.91 -10.05
CA LEU A 146 -0.07 -4.08 -11.49
C LEU A 146 1.19 -4.85 -11.92
N GLY A 147 2.23 -4.91 -11.07
CA GLY A 147 3.53 -5.51 -11.41
C GLY A 147 4.32 -4.63 -12.37
N GLU A 148 4.03 -3.33 -12.34
CA GLU A 148 4.63 -2.31 -13.18
C GLU A 148 5.20 -1.20 -12.29
N LEU A 149 5.91 -0.26 -12.91
CA LEU A 149 6.31 0.97 -12.24
C LEU A 149 5.06 1.79 -11.96
N ALA A 150 5.01 2.47 -10.82
CA ALA A 150 3.86 3.31 -10.49
C ALA A 150 3.64 4.30 -11.64
N PRO A 151 2.41 4.47 -12.14
CA PRO A 151 2.03 5.65 -12.90
C PRO A 151 1.93 6.84 -11.94
N THR A 152 3.07 7.24 -11.37
CA THR A 152 3.21 8.54 -10.70
C THR A 152 3.14 9.58 -11.79
N HIS A 153 2.06 10.35 -11.80
CA HIS A 153 1.92 11.49 -12.68
C HIS A 153 1.85 12.77 -11.84
N PHE A 154 2.41 13.85 -12.36
CA PHE A 154 2.35 15.15 -11.74
C PHE A 154 2.41 16.23 -12.82
N ARG A 155 1.83 17.39 -12.52
CA ARG A 155 1.88 18.54 -13.42
C ARG A 155 2.87 19.55 -12.88
N HIS A 156 3.80 20.00 -13.72
CA HIS A 156 4.76 21.05 -13.37
C HIS A 156 5.07 21.92 -14.57
N ALA A 157 5.24 23.23 -14.35
CA ALA A 157 5.49 24.25 -15.38
C ALA A 157 4.72 24.05 -16.71
N GLY A 158 3.44 23.74 -16.62
CA GLY A 158 2.53 23.55 -17.77
C GLY A 158 2.56 22.16 -18.43
N ARG A 159 3.51 21.29 -18.09
CA ARG A 159 3.64 19.91 -18.60
C ARG A 159 3.04 18.91 -17.62
N THR A 160 2.44 17.85 -18.13
CA THR A 160 2.02 16.68 -17.34
C THR A 160 3.07 15.60 -17.53
N LEU A 161 3.76 15.23 -16.46
CA LEU A 161 4.80 14.22 -16.46
C LEU A 161 4.29 12.94 -15.83
N TYR A 162 4.78 11.80 -16.29
CA TYR A 162 4.46 10.49 -15.73
C TYR A 162 5.67 9.56 -15.76
N VAL A 163 5.70 8.62 -14.82
CA VAL A 163 6.72 7.58 -14.75
C VAL A 163 6.24 6.37 -15.55
N ALA A 164 7.13 5.80 -16.37
CA ALA A 164 6.83 4.64 -17.20
C ALA A 164 8.07 3.80 -17.50
N ARG A 165 7.87 2.60 -18.06
CA ARG A 165 8.96 1.82 -18.64
C ARG A 165 9.40 2.48 -19.95
N ARG A 166 10.71 2.55 -20.19
CA ARG A 166 11.27 3.12 -21.42
C ARG A 166 10.69 2.48 -22.68
N ALA A 167 10.47 1.16 -22.65
CA ALA A 167 9.92 0.40 -23.78
C ALA A 167 8.49 0.79 -24.17
N ASP A 168 7.75 1.44 -23.27
CA ASP A 168 6.34 1.79 -23.45
C ASP A 168 6.14 3.28 -23.81
N VAL A 169 7.24 4.04 -23.93
CA VAL A 169 7.24 5.48 -24.23
C VAL A 169 7.98 5.73 -25.54
N ARG A 170 7.47 6.64 -26.37
CA ARG A 170 8.19 7.07 -27.59
C ARG A 170 9.49 7.79 -27.17
N PRO A 171 10.63 7.55 -27.83
CA PRO A 171 11.91 8.15 -27.42
C PRO A 171 11.89 9.68 -27.28
N GLN A 172 11.07 10.36 -28.07
CA GLN A 172 10.88 11.83 -28.04
C GLN A 172 10.07 12.35 -26.85
N ASP A 173 9.24 11.50 -26.24
CA ASP A 173 8.41 11.85 -25.08
C ASP A 173 9.17 11.56 -23.77
N VAL A 174 10.34 10.92 -23.84
CA VAL A 174 11.20 10.63 -22.67
C VAL A 174 11.96 11.88 -22.26
N LEU A 175 11.75 12.32 -21.02
CA LEU A 175 12.43 13.47 -20.45
C LEU A 175 13.77 13.09 -19.80
N THR A 176 13.78 12.03 -18.98
CA THR A 176 15.02 11.53 -18.35
C THR A 176 14.91 10.08 -17.88
N GLY A 177 16.05 9.39 -17.78
CA GLY A 177 16.18 8.10 -17.13
C GLY A 177 16.12 8.21 -15.60
N LEU A 178 15.29 7.40 -14.94
CA LEU A 178 15.10 7.42 -13.50
C LEU A 178 15.77 6.24 -12.78
N ALA A 179 15.74 5.04 -13.34
CA ALA A 179 16.31 3.87 -12.70
C ALA A 179 16.55 2.70 -13.66
N VAL A 180 17.41 1.78 -13.22
CA VAL A 180 17.62 0.43 -13.77
C VAL A 180 17.02 -0.58 -12.80
N THR A 181 15.98 -1.30 -13.22
CA THR A 181 15.22 -2.29 -12.43
C THR A 181 15.24 -3.70 -13.02
N THR A 182 16.11 -3.96 -14.00
CA THR A 182 16.25 -5.27 -14.66
C THR A 182 16.72 -6.37 -13.71
N ASP A 183 17.50 -6.02 -12.69
CA ASP A 183 17.92 -6.92 -11.62
C ASP A 183 17.26 -6.51 -10.30
N PRO A 184 16.36 -7.33 -9.72
CA PRO A 184 15.69 -7.04 -8.47
C PRO A 184 16.63 -6.83 -7.26
N GLU A 185 17.83 -7.41 -7.28
CA GLU A 185 18.79 -7.28 -6.17
C GLU A 185 19.70 -6.04 -6.31
N LEU A 186 19.78 -5.47 -7.51
CA LEU A 186 20.76 -4.42 -7.87
C LEU A 186 20.07 -3.21 -8.52
N ILE A 187 18.98 -2.74 -7.91
CA ILE A 187 18.26 -1.56 -8.37
C ILE A 187 19.13 -0.31 -8.24
N ARG A 188 19.39 0.35 -9.36
CA ARG A 188 20.16 1.61 -9.40
C ARG A 188 19.25 2.75 -9.82
N VAL A 189 19.05 3.71 -8.91
CA VAL A 189 18.32 4.95 -9.19
C VAL A 189 19.26 6.04 -9.69
N LEU A 190 18.77 6.90 -10.58
CA LEU A 190 19.48 8.00 -11.24
C LEU A 190 20.83 7.55 -11.86
N PRO A 191 20.86 6.51 -12.72
CA PRO A 191 22.10 5.94 -13.27
C PRO A 191 22.85 6.97 -14.14
N ALA A 192 24.18 6.98 -14.11
CA ALA A 192 25.00 7.92 -14.89
C ALA A 192 24.66 7.89 -16.39
N ASP A 193 24.51 6.69 -16.94
CA ASP A 193 23.99 6.49 -18.29
C ASP A 193 22.45 6.45 -18.26
N GLU A 194 21.84 7.51 -18.79
CA GLU A 194 20.38 7.60 -18.90
C GLU A 194 19.80 6.62 -19.90
N ALA A 195 20.56 6.18 -20.91
CA ALA A 195 20.08 5.24 -21.92
C ALA A 195 19.85 3.85 -21.33
N ALA A 196 20.63 3.47 -20.33
CA ALA A 196 20.50 2.20 -19.61
C ALA A 196 19.25 2.13 -18.72
N ALA A 197 18.64 3.27 -18.38
CA ALA A 197 17.46 3.31 -17.51
C ALA A 197 16.23 2.69 -18.20
N ASP A 198 15.68 1.64 -17.59
CA ASP A 198 14.42 0.99 -18.00
C ASP A 198 13.20 1.71 -17.39
N VAL A 199 13.38 2.46 -16.31
CA VAL A 199 12.39 3.40 -15.75
C VAL A 199 12.70 4.81 -16.21
N VAL A 200 11.72 5.51 -16.77
CA VAL A 200 11.88 6.88 -17.28
C VAL A 200 10.78 7.81 -16.77
N LEU A 201 11.11 9.09 -16.72
CA LEU A 201 10.14 10.17 -16.61
C LEU A 201 9.80 10.65 -18.02
N ALA A 202 8.51 10.73 -18.34
CA ALA A 202 8.02 11.05 -19.68
C ALA A 202 6.95 12.14 -19.65
N GLU A 203 6.78 12.85 -20.75
CA GLU A 203 5.74 13.87 -20.92
C GLU A 203 4.47 13.28 -21.56
N ALA A 204 3.31 13.60 -20.99
CA ALA A 204 2.01 13.19 -21.50
C ALA A 204 1.55 14.14 -22.63
N THR A 205 1.85 13.79 -23.88
CA THR A 205 1.55 14.59 -25.08
C THR A 205 0.14 14.37 -25.67
N GLY A 206 -0.83 13.94 -24.85
CA GLY A 206 -2.24 13.80 -25.26
C GLY A 206 -2.60 12.57 -26.11
N GLN A 207 -1.61 11.77 -26.51
CA GLN A 207 -1.82 10.41 -27.01
C GLN A 207 -1.16 9.43 -26.04
N PRO A 208 -1.89 8.78 -25.13
CA PRO A 208 -1.30 7.87 -24.18
C PRO A 208 -0.98 6.56 -24.91
N ALA A 209 0.21 6.46 -25.50
CA ALA A 209 0.74 5.18 -25.96
C ALA A 209 0.77 4.16 -24.80
N GLY A 210 1.06 4.60 -23.57
CA GLY A 210 1.15 3.74 -22.38
C GLY A 210 -0.18 3.24 -21.81
N ALA A 211 -1.24 4.04 -21.77
CA ALA A 211 -2.50 3.62 -21.14
C ALA A 211 -3.21 2.52 -21.97
N GLU A 212 -3.13 2.62 -23.30
CA GLU A 212 -3.70 1.59 -24.19
C GLU A 212 -2.80 0.34 -24.25
N LEU A 213 -1.48 0.47 -24.12
CA LEU A 213 -0.55 -0.67 -24.08
C LEU A 213 -0.55 -1.41 -22.73
N ALA A 214 -0.66 -0.70 -21.60
CA ALA A 214 -0.87 -1.29 -20.28
C ALA A 214 -2.22 -2.03 -20.23
N ALA A 215 -3.30 -1.41 -20.71
CA ALA A 215 -4.61 -2.07 -20.86
C ALA A 215 -4.55 -3.30 -21.79
N ARG A 216 -3.84 -3.22 -22.93
CA ARG A 216 -3.68 -4.35 -23.87
C ARG A 216 -2.79 -5.48 -23.31
N ARG A 217 -1.84 -5.20 -22.41
CA ARG A 217 -1.04 -6.24 -21.73
C ARG A 217 -1.80 -6.91 -20.58
N LEU A 218 -2.62 -6.16 -19.83
CA LEU A 218 -3.57 -6.71 -18.85
C LEU A 218 -4.52 -7.74 -19.51
N VAL A 219 -4.92 -7.50 -20.77
CA VAL A 219 -5.72 -8.44 -21.57
C VAL A 219 -4.92 -9.66 -22.07
N ARG A 220 -3.59 -9.58 -22.21
CA ARG A 220 -2.75 -10.72 -22.67
C ARG A 220 -2.37 -11.69 -21.55
N ALA A 221 -2.26 -11.24 -20.29
CA ALA A 221 -2.14 -12.12 -19.14
C ALA A 221 -3.38 -13.03 -18.95
N ARG A 222 -4.51 -12.66 -19.57
CA ARG A 222 -5.82 -13.30 -19.51
C ARG A 222 -5.93 -14.65 -20.27
N ARG A 223 -4.86 -15.14 -20.91
CA ARG A 223 -4.96 -16.25 -21.90
C ARG A 223 -4.09 -17.49 -21.65
N ARG A 224 -3.69 -17.79 -20.42
CA ARG A 224 -2.98 -19.05 -20.13
C ARG A 224 -3.29 -19.65 -18.76
N ARG A 225 -4.54 -20.04 -18.51
CA ARG A 225 -4.83 -21.15 -17.59
C ARG A 225 -5.90 -22.04 -18.21
N GLN A 226 -5.52 -23.29 -18.51
CA GLN A 226 -6.35 -24.28 -19.17
C GLN A 226 -7.45 -24.77 -18.21
N PRO A 227 -8.74 -24.76 -18.60
CA PRO A 227 -9.85 -25.16 -17.73
C PRO A 227 -9.89 -26.66 -17.42
N ALA A 228 -9.10 -27.49 -18.12
CA ALA A 228 -9.12 -28.94 -17.98
C ALA A 228 -8.50 -29.45 -16.65
N VAL A 229 -7.61 -28.69 -15.99
CA VAL A 229 -6.93 -29.13 -14.77
C VAL A 229 -7.76 -28.85 -13.50
N VAL A 230 -8.67 -27.87 -13.53
CA VAL A 230 -9.53 -27.50 -12.40
C VAL A 230 -10.68 -28.50 -12.21
N LEU A 231 -11.26 -28.98 -13.32
CA LEU A 231 -12.31 -30.00 -13.28
C LEU A 231 -11.78 -31.34 -12.73
N LEU A 232 -10.53 -31.70 -13.06
CA LEU A 232 -9.89 -32.93 -12.58
C LEU A 232 -9.49 -32.86 -11.09
N ARG A 233 -9.23 -31.65 -10.55
CA ARG A 233 -8.94 -31.45 -9.11
C ARG A 233 -10.21 -31.45 -8.24
N ALA A 234 -11.33 -30.93 -8.75
CA ALA A 234 -12.61 -30.94 -8.04
C ALA A 234 -13.19 -32.37 -7.87
N VAL A 235 -12.98 -33.26 -8.85
CA VAL A 235 -13.41 -34.67 -8.74
C VAL A 235 -12.52 -35.45 -7.77
N ARG A 236 -11.24 -35.06 -7.61
CA ARG A 236 -10.30 -35.75 -6.71
C ARG A 236 -10.43 -35.32 -5.23
N SER A 237 -11.08 -34.19 -4.93
CA SER A 237 -11.27 -33.73 -3.54
C SER A 237 -12.41 -34.42 -2.80
N PHE A 238 -13.26 -35.18 -3.49
CA PHE A 238 -14.38 -35.92 -2.86
C PHE A 238 -13.98 -37.29 -2.27
N ALA A 239 -12.83 -37.85 -2.64
CA ALA A 239 -12.36 -39.14 -2.15
C ALA A 239 -11.38 -38.97 -0.97
N THR A 240 -11.86 -38.46 0.17
CA THR A 240 -11.03 -38.44 1.38
C THR A 240 -10.96 -39.85 2.01
N ARG A 241 -9.78 -40.22 2.53
CA ARG A 241 -9.51 -41.53 3.16
C ARG A 241 -10.52 -41.89 4.26
N LYS A 242 -11.17 -40.90 4.89
CA LYS A 242 -12.20 -41.07 5.93
C LYS A 242 -13.53 -41.61 5.37
N ILE A 243 -13.96 -41.13 4.20
CA ILE A 243 -15.19 -41.62 3.54
C ILE A 243 -14.99 -43.07 3.07
N GLY A 244 -13.81 -43.38 2.52
CA GLY A 244 -13.46 -44.76 2.13
C GLY A 244 -13.51 -45.75 3.29
N VAL A 245 -13.00 -45.37 4.47
CA VAL A 245 -13.06 -46.21 5.68
C VAL A 245 -14.50 -46.38 6.18
N ALA A 246 -15.30 -45.30 6.21
CA ALA A 246 -16.69 -45.38 6.65
C ALA A 246 -17.55 -46.28 5.74
N VAL A 247 -17.38 -46.20 4.42
CA VAL A 247 -18.05 -47.07 3.44
C VAL A 247 -17.66 -48.53 3.63
N LEU A 248 -16.38 -48.80 3.91
CA LEU A 248 -15.88 -50.17 4.07
C LEU A 248 -16.39 -50.81 5.37
N VAL A 249 -16.48 -50.05 6.46
CA VAL A 249 -17.10 -50.48 7.73
C VAL A 249 -18.59 -50.76 7.53
N LEU A 250 -19.31 -49.90 6.81
CA LEU A 250 -20.73 -50.08 6.52
C LEU A 250 -20.99 -51.34 5.68
N LEU A 251 -20.19 -51.57 4.63
CA LEU A 251 -20.27 -52.78 3.80
C LEU A 251 -19.98 -54.05 4.60
N ALA A 252 -18.97 -54.02 5.48
CA ALA A 252 -18.68 -55.14 6.38
C ALA A 252 -19.84 -55.43 7.33
N MET A 253 -20.48 -54.38 7.87
CA MET A 253 -21.63 -54.51 8.75
C MET A 253 -22.84 -55.09 8.01
N ILE A 254 -23.15 -54.63 6.80
CA ILE A 254 -24.22 -55.18 5.94
C ILE A 254 -23.97 -56.66 5.65
N ALA A 255 -22.73 -57.05 5.34
CA ALA A 255 -22.37 -58.45 5.09
C ALA A 255 -22.54 -59.34 6.33
N VAL A 256 -22.15 -58.86 7.52
CA VAL A 256 -22.31 -59.58 8.79
C VAL A 256 -23.78 -59.73 9.17
N LEU A 257 -24.57 -58.66 9.07
CA LEU A 257 -26.02 -58.71 9.33
C LEU A 257 -26.75 -59.61 8.32
N GLY A 258 -26.37 -59.57 7.04
CA GLY A 258 -26.93 -60.46 6.01
C GLY A 258 -26.61 -61.93 6.29
N TRP A 259 -25.40 -62.23 6.75
CA TRP A 259 -25.02 -63.58 7.13
C TRP A 259 -25.76 -64.09 8.37
N LEU A 260 -25.88 -63.26 9.41
CA LEU A 260 -26.64 -63.58 10.62
C LEU A 260 -28.13 -63.80 10.30
N ASN A 261 -28.71 -62.99 9.41
CA ASN A 261 -30.11 -63.11 9.00
C ASN A 261 -30.36 -64.38 8.17
N SER A 262 -29.41 -64.79 7.32
CA SER A 262 -29.48 -66.07 6.59
C SER A 262 -29.53 -67.27 7.53
N GLY A 263 -28.75 -67.23 8.63
CA GLY A 263 -28.76 -68.29 9.64
C GLY A 263 -30.05 -68.34 10.47
N ALA A 264 -30.68 -67.19 10.74
CA ALA A 264 -31.89 -67.09 11.57
C ALA A 264 -33.18 -67.41 10.80
N ALA A 265 -33.25 -67.06 9.52
CA ALA A 265 -34.48 -67.14 8.72
C ALA A 265 -34.55 -68.34 7.75
N HIS A 266 -33.51 -69.18 7.67
CA HIS A 266 -33.40 -70.33 6.74
C HIS A 266 -33.68 -69.98 5.27
N VAL A 267 -33.33 -68.76 4.85
CA VAL A 267 -33.54 -68.28 3.46
C VAL A 267 -32.23 -68.26 2.69
N ASN A 268 -32.31 -68.34 1.36
CA ASN A 268 -31.17 -68.25 0.46
C ASN A 268 -30.36 -66.96 0.68
N TRP A 269 -29.07 -67.00 0.38
CA TRP A 269 -28.16 -65.87 0.64
C TRP A 269 -28.54 -64.59 -0.11
N SER A 270 -29.11 -64.69 -1.32
CA SER A 270 -29.63 -63.54 -2.08
C SER A 270 -30.79 -62.84 -1.37
N ASP A 271 -31.66 -63.64 -0.77
CA ASP A 271 -32.90 -63.17 -0.15
C ASP A 271 -32.60 -62.58 1.23
N ALA A 272 -31.65 -63.19 1.96
CA ALA A 272 -31.10 -62.62 3.18
C ALA A 272 -30.40 -61.28 2.94
N LEU A 273 -29.65 -61.14 1.82
CA LEU A 273 -29.01 -59.89 1.43
C LEU A 273 -30.05 -58.82 1.06
N TYR A 274 -31.09 -59.19 0.30
CA TYR A 274 -32.21 -58.32 -0.04
C TYR A 274 -32.95 -57.84 1.22
N LEU A 275 -33.28 -58.77 2.13
CA LEU A 275 -33.91 -58.47 3.41
C LEU A 275 -33.07 -57.47 4.22
N THR A 276 -31.78 -57.76 4.41
CA THR A 276 -30.90 -56.89 5.20
C THR A 276 -30.73 -55.51 4.56
N LEU A 277 -30.56 -55.42 3.24
CA LEU A 277 -30.42 -54.12 2.56
C LEU A 277 -31.70 -53.28 2.68
N VAL A 278 -32.87 -53.85 2.38
CA VAL A 278 -34.12 -53.09 2.41
C VAL A 278 -34.51 -52.74 3.83
N THR A 279 -34.47 -53.68 4.78
CA THR A 279 -34.81 -53.41 6.19
C THR A 279 -33.85 -52.43 6.84
N SER A 280 -32.53 -52.55 6.61
CA SER A 280 -31.56 -51.66 7.24
C SER A 280 -31.58 -50.25 6.66
N LEU A 281 -31.85 -50.09 5.37
CA LEU A 281 -31.81 -48.79 4.70
C LEU A 281 -33.15 -48.05 4.72
N SER A 282 -34.27 -48.77 4.70
CA SER A 282 -35.62 -48.18 4.63
C SER A 282 -36.49 -48.41 5.87
N GLY A 283 -36.12 -49.35 6.75
CA GLY A 283 -36.95 -49.76 7.88
C GLY A 283 -38.22 -50.52 7.48
N GLN A 284 -38.41 -50.85 6.19
CA GLN A 284 -39.56 -51.59 5.70
C GLN A 284 -39.38 -53.09 5.86
N ASP A 285 -40.52 -53.79 6.06
CA ASP A 285 -40.57 -55.25 6.05
C ASP A 285 -40.62 -55.75 4.59
N PRO A 286 -39.55 -56.39 4.06
CA PRO A 286 -39.42 -56.68 2.64
C PRO A 286 -40.19 -57.95 2.27
N ASP A 287 -41.12 -57.82 1.33
CA ASP A 287 -41.86 -58.96 0.79
C ASP A 287 -40.99 -59.80 -0.16
N LEU A 288 -40.83 -61.08 0.17
CA LEU A 288 -40.03 -62.08 -0.54
C LEU A 288 -40.76 -62.68 -1.75
N ASP A 289 -42.09 -62.57 -1.82
CA ASP A 289 -42.90 -63.16 -2.89
C ASP A 289 -42.84 -62.34 -4.20
N LYS A 290 -42.13 -61.19 -4.17
CA LYS A 290 -41.90 -60.35 -5.35
C LYS A 290 -40.96 -61.01 -6.35
N SER A 291 -41.20 -60.76 -7.63
CA SER A 291 -40.29 -61.19 -8.70
C SER A 291 -38.88 -60.60 -8.50
N VAL A 292 -37.85 -61.33 -8.92
CA VAL A 292 -36.44 -60.90 -8.79
C VAL A 292 -36.20 -59.50 -9.39
N ALA A 293 -36.87 -59.19 -10.51
CA ALA A 293 -36.80 -57.87 -11.13
C ALA A 293 -37.38 -56.76 -10.23
N ALA A 294 -38.48 -57.04 -9.53
CA ALA A 294 -39.09 -56.11 -8.59
C ALA A 294 -38.25 -55.92 -7.31
N GLN A 295 -37.59 -56.97 -6.83
CA GLN A 295 -36.64 -56.88 -5.70
C GLN A 295 -35.43 -56.01 -6.06
N ILE A 296 -34.84 -56.22 -7.24
CA ILE A 296 -33.72 -55.40 -7.74
C ILE A 296 -34.15 -53.93 -7.90
N MET A 297 -35.33 -53.69 -8.49
CA MET A 297 -35.87 -52.34 -8.65
C MET A 297 -36.06 -51.63 -7.31
N GLN A 298 -36.55 -52.35 -6.29
CA GLN A 298 -36.74 -51.81 -4.94
C GLN A 298 -35.42 -51.45 -4.26
N VAL A 299 -34.37 -52.29 -4.40
CA VAL A 299 -33.04 -51.98 -3.87
C VAL A 299 -32.45 -50.75 -4.56
N VAL A 300 -32.53 -50.68 -5.88
CA VAL A 300 -32.03 -49.54 -6.67
C VAL A 300 -32.78 -48.25 -6.30
N LEU A 301 -34.10 -48.32 -6.16
CA LEU A 301 -34.91 -47.15 -5.80
C LEU A 301 -34.61 -46.66 -4.38
N THR A 302 -34.43 -47.58 -3.43
CA THR A 302 -34.06 -47.25 -2.05
C THR A 302 -32.67 -46.61 -1.98
N LEU A 303 -31.69 -47.16 -2.71
CA LEU A 303 -30.34 -46.59 -2.79
C LEU A 303 -30.33 -45.20 -3.47
N ALA A 304 -31.10 -45.03 -4.55
CA ALA A 304 -31.24 -43.75 -5.22
C ALA A 304 -31.88 -42.69 -4.31
N GLY A 305 -32.95 -43.05 -3.57
CA GLY A 305 -33.59 -42.17 -2.60
C GLY A 305 -32.65 -41.77 -1.46
N LEU A 306 -31.87 -42.72 -0.94
CA LEU A 306 -30.88 -42.45 0.12
C LEU A 306 -29.74 -41.55 -0.39
N ALA A 307 -29.27 -41.75 -1.62
CA ALA A 307 -28.24 -40.91 -2.23
C ALA A 307 -28.73 -39.48 -2.54
N LEU A 308 -30.04 -39.31 -2.76
CA LEU A 308 -30.64 -38.01 -3.01
C LEU A 308 -30.62 -37.10 -1.78
N ILE A 309 -30.73 -37.66 -0.57
CA ILE A 309 -30.75 -36.88 0.69
C ILE A 309 -29.47 -36.05 0.84
N PRO A 310 -28.24 -36.61 0.83
CA PRO A 310 -27.01 -35.82 0.89
C PRO A 310 -26.89 -34.81 -0.25
N LEU A 311 -27.33 -35.14 -1.47
CA LEU A 311 -27.27 -34.25 -2.62
C LEU A 311 -28.17 -33.02 -2.42
N ILE A 312 -29.40 -33.23 -1.95
CA ILE A 312 -30.32 -32.15 -1.61
C ILE A 312 -29.78 -31.35 -0.41
N THR A 313 -29.29 -32.02 0.63
CA THR A 313 -28.71 -31.33 1.79
C THR A 313 -27.51 -30.47 1.39
N ALA A 314 -26.61 -30.95 0.54
CA ALA A 314 -25.50 -30.16 0.02
C ALA A 314 -25.99 -28.93 -0.77
N ALA A 315 -26.94 -29.12 -1.70
CA ALA A 315 -27.53 -28.02 -2.46
C ALA A 315 -28.24 -26.99 -1.57
N VAL A 316 -28.92 -27.43 -0.50
CA VAL A 316 -29.59 -26.56 0.47
C VAL A 316 -28.58 -25.84 1.37
N VAL A 317 -27.54 -26.52 1.86
CA VAL A 317 -26.48 -25.90 2.66
C VAL A 317 -25.73 -24.86 1.84
N ASP A 318 -25.30 -25.21 0.62
CA ASP A 318 -24.68 -24.26 -0.31
C ASP A 318 -25.64 -23.11 -0.62
N GLY A 319 -26.92 -23.39 -0.85
CA GLY A 319 -27.96 -22.39 -1.08
C GLY A 319 -28.16 -21.44 0.10
N ILE A 320 -28.18 -21.94 1.34
CA ILE A 320 -28.35 -21.15 2.57
C ILE A 320 -27.10 -20.33 2.88
N VAL A 321 -25.90 -20.90 2.71
CA VAL A 321 -24.63 -20.19 2.88
C VAL A 321 -24.53 -19.06 1.85
N ASN A 322 -24.79 -19.36 0.57
CA ASN A 322 -24.82 -18.36 -0.49
C ASN A 322 -25.92 -17.31 -0.27
N ALA A 323 -27.09 -17.70 0.25
CA ALA A 323 -28.16 -16.77 0.59
C ALA A 323 -27.81 -15.87 1.79
N ARG A 324 -27.13 -16.40 2.83
CA ARG A 324 -26.63 -15.60 3.96
C ARG A 324 -25.57 -14.59 3.50
N LEU A 325 -24.68 -14.99 2.60
CA LEU A 325 -23.71 -14.09 1.96
C LEU A 325 -24.40 -13.01 1.10
N ALA A 326 -25.44 -13.38 0.34
CA ALA A 326 -26.19 -12.48 -0.52
C ALA A 326 -27.11 -11.50 0.24
N LEU A 327 -27.61 -11.89 1.41
CA LEU A 327 -28.49 -11.08 2.25
C LEU A 327 -27.72 -10.08 3.12
N HIS A 328 -26.44 -10.34 3.43
CA HIS A 328 -25.59 -9.37 4.14
C HIS A 328 -24.93 -8.35 3.21
N ASN A 329 -24.65 -8.73 1.95
CA ASN A 329 -24.01 -7.87 0.96
C ASN A 329 -24.77 -7.95 -0.36
N GLY A 330 -25.53 -6.91 -0.67
CA GLY A 330 -26.27 -6.81 -1.91
C GLY A 330 -25.40 -7.14 -3.12
N ARG A 331 -25.84 -8.17 -3.86
CA ARG A 331 -25.34 -8.68 -5.14
C ARG A 331 -24.20 -9.69 -5.02
N ILE A 332 -24.58 -10.96 -5.17
CA ILE A 332 -23.69 -12.02 -5.69
C ILE A 332 -23.05 -11.47 -6.96
N GLN A 333 -21.75 -11.22 -6.92
CA GLN A 333 -21.01 -10.82 -8.11
C GLN A 333 -20.68 -12.07 -8.92
N PRO A 334 -20.87 -12.05 -10.25
CA PRO A 334 -20.41 -13.14 -11.10
C PRO A 334 -18.89 -13.32 -10.96
N ASP A 335 -18.37 -14.53 -11.21
CA ASP A 335 -16.93 -14.82 -11.21
C ASP A 335 -16.19 -13.80 -12.10
N ARG A 336 -15.42 -12.91 -11.46
CA ARG A 336 -14.63 -11.87 -12.14
C ARG A 336 -13.22 -12.38 -12.41
N THR A 337 -12.63 -11.99 -13.54
CA THR A 337 -11.26 -12.36 -13.90
C THR A 337 -10.46 -11.12 -14.31
N GLY A 338 -9.24 -11.00 -13.80
CA GLY A 338 -8.35 -9.88 -14.13
C GLY A 338 -8.67 -8.56 -13.40
N HIS A 339 -9.44 -8.62 -12.31
CA HIS A 339 -9.69 -7.50 -11.39
C HIS A 339 -8.63 -7.45 -10.28
N VAL A 340 -8.53 -6.32 -9.59
CA VAL A 340 -7.72 -6.17 -8.38
C VAL A 340 -8.63 -6.13 -7.16
N VAL A 341 -8.31 -6.92 -6.14
CA VAL A 341 -9.04 -6.90 -4.87
C VAL A 341 -8.31 -5.99 -3.88
N VAL A 342 -9.00 -4.99 -3.32
CA VAL A 342 -8.45 -4.06 -2.33
C VAL A 342 -9.11 -4.31 -0.98
N VAL A 343 -8.31 -4.74 0.01
CA VAL A 343 -8.76 -5.00 1.38
C VAL A 343 -8.42 -3.82 2.29
N GLY A 344 -9.45 -3.26 2.92
CA GLY A 344 -9.40 -2.13 3.84
C GLY A 344 -9.57 -0.78 3.14
N LEU A 345 -10.79 -0.25 3.12
CA LEU A 345 -11.16 1.09 2.63
C LEU A 345 -10.94 2.21 3.67
N GLY A 346 -9.82 2.11 4.40
CA GLY A 346 -9.27 3.24 5.15
C GLY A 346 -8.63 4.29 4.23
N ASN A 347 -7.80 5.18 4.78
CA ASN A 347 -7.17 6.25 4.01
C ASN A 347 -6.39 5.73 2.79
N ILE A 348 -5.60 4.66 2.97
CA ILE A 348 -4.76 4.08 1.92
C ILE A 348 -5.59 3.36 0.87
N GLY A 349 -6.42 2.40 1.28
CA GLY A 349 -7.21 1.61 0.34
C GLY A 349 -8.17 2.45 -0.47
N THR A 350 -8.72 3.53 0.10
CA THR A 350 -9.53 4.50 -0.64
C THR A 350 -8.74 5.14 -1.79
N ARG A 351 -7.48 5.57 -1.54
CA ARG A 351 -6.62 6.17 -2.58
C ARG A 351 -6.18 5.15 -3.63
N VAL A 352 -5.81 3.95 -3.19
CA VAL A 352 -5.41 2.84 -4.08
C VAL A 352 -6.57 2.43 -4.98
N MET A 353 -7.76 2.22 -4.42
CA MET A 353 -8.98 1.89 -5.17
C MET A 353 -9.32 2.97 -6.20
N ALA A 354 -9.35 4.24 -5.78
CA ALA A 354 -9.64 5.35 -6.69
C ALA A 354 -8.63 5.41 -7.85
N GLN A 355 -7.34 5.29 -7.54
CA GLN A 355 -6.29 5.35 -8.54
C GLN A 355 -6.31 4.14 -9.50
N LEU A 356 -6.61 2.93 -9.02
CA LEU A 356 -6.81 1.76 -9.88
C LEU A 356 -8.03 1.95 -10.81
N HIS A 357 -9.12 2.47 -10.27
CA HIS A 357 -10.33 2.79 -11.04
C HIS A 357 -10.04 3.85 -12.12
N ASP A 358 -9.27 4.90 -11.80
CA ASP A 358 -8.86 5.94 -12.75
C ASP A 358 -8.00 5.36 -13.91
N PHE A 359 -7.29 4.25 -13.66
CA PHE A 359 -6.56 3.50 -14.70
C PHE A 359 -7.42 2.52 -15.49
N GLY A 360 -8.73 2.49 -15.25
CA GLY A 360 -9.66 1.56 -15.90
C GLY A 360 -9.47 0.10 -15.45
N VAL A 361 -8.81 -0.12 -14.30
CA VAL A 361 -8.67 -1.45 -13.71
C VAL A 361 -9.94 -1.75 -12.94
N GLU A 362 -10.52 -2.93 -13.17
CA GLU A 362 -11.67 -3.38 -12.40
C GLU A 362 -11.25 -3.65 -10.95
N VAL A 363 -11.94 -3.05 -9.99
CA VAL A 363 -11.62 -3.17 -8.56
C VAL A 363 -12.79 -3.83 -7.84
N VAL A 364 -12.49 -4.69 -6.87
CA VAL A 364 -13.43 -5.16 -5.85
C VAL A 364 -12.86 -4.78 -4.49
N ALA A 365 -13.64 -4.10 -3.67
CA ALA A 365 -13.24 -3.68 -2.34
C ALA A 365 -13.78 -4.63 -1.26
N ILE A 366 -13.00 -4.85 -0.21
CA ILE A 366 -13.42 -5.54 1.02
C ILE A 366 -13.14 -4.61 2.21
N ASP A 367 -14.11 -4.43 3.10
CA ASP A 367 -13.88 -3.81 4.42
C ASP A 367 -14.76 -4.47 5.48
N ARG A 368 -14.34 -4.49 6.75
CA ARG A 368 -15.18 -4.97 7.85
C ARG A 368 -16.30 -3.99 8.18
N ASN A 369 -16.06 -2.70 7.97
CA ASN A 369 -17.01 -1.63 8.27
C ASN A 369 -17.78 -1.24 6.99
N PRO A 370 -19.13 -1.36 6.98
CA PRO A 370 -19.94 -0.91 5.84
C PRO A 370 -19.81 0.60 5.57
N ASP A 371 -19.55 1.38 6.63
CA ASP A 371 -19.39 2.83 6.58
C ASP A 371 -17.91 3.26 6.63
N ALA A 372 -17.02 2.42 6.10
CA ALA A 372 -15.61 2.77 5.97
C ALA A 372 -15.45 4.10 5.21
N ARG A 373 -14.36 4.84 5.49
CA ARG A 373 -14.11 6.17 4.88
C ARG A 373 -14.22 6.15 3.35
N GLY A 374 -13.79 5.07 2.71
CA GLY A 374 -13.86 4.88 1.26
C GLY A 374 -15.19 4.35 0.73
N ALA A 375 -16.15 3.93 1.57
CA ALA A 375 -17.38 3.26 1.13
C ALA A 375 -18.25 4.17 0.23
N ALA A 376 -18.40 5.44 0.62
CA ALA A 376 -19.13 6.41 -0.20
C ALA A 376 -18.46 6.64 -1.57
N LEU A 377 -17.13 6.64 -1.62
CA LEU A 377 -16.40 6.76 -2.88
C LEU A 377 -16.56 5.49 -3.73
N ALA A 378 -16.47 4.30 -3.11
CA ALA A 378 -16.68 3.03 -3.79
C ALA A 378 -18.06 2.98 -4.45
N HIS A 379 -19.11 3.40 -3.73
CA HIS A 379 -20.46 3.47 -4.27
C HIS A 379 -20.58 4.44 -5.46
N ARG A 380 -19.99 5.64 -5.36
CA ARG A 380 -19.99 6.62 -6.47
C ARG A 380 -19.22 6.16 -7.70
N LEU A 381 -18.16 5.38 -7.51
CA LEU A 381 -17.35 4.81 -8.59
C LEU A 381 -17.88 3.45 -9.06
N GLU A 382 -19.06 3.02 -8.57
CA GLU A 382 -19.64 1.70 -8.87
C GLU A 382 -18.69 0.52 -8.57
N VAL A 383 -17.72 0.73 -7.68
CA VAL A 383 -16.81 -0.30 -7.18
C VAL A 383 -17.58 -1.18 -6.19
N PRO A 384 -17.68 -2.49 -6.44
CA PRO A 384 -18.34 -3.39 -5.52
C PRO A 384 -17.62 -3.46 -4.17
N LEU A 385 -18.38 -3.30 -3.08
CA LEU A 385 -17.88 -3.39 -1.71
C LEU A 385 -18.47 -4.61 -1.02
N ILE A 386 -17.60 -5.50 -0.57
CA ILE A 386 -17.93 -6.67 0.26
C ILE A 386 -17.67 -6.31 1.70
N VAL A 387 -18.70 -6.37 2.55
CA VAL A 387 -18.57 -6.14 3.99
C VAL A 387 -18.25 -7.47 4.67
N GLY A 388 -17.04 -7.62 5.22
CA GLY A 388 -16.60 -8.87 5.85
C GLY A 388 -15.14 -8.85 6.30
N ASP A 389 -14.74 -9.85 7.08
CA ASP A 389 -13.35 -10.02 7.48
C ASP A 389 -12.55 -10.70 6.35
N ALA A 390 -11.60 -9.98 5.76
CA ALA A 390 -10.70 -10.54 4.75
C ALA A 390 -9.76 -11.64 5.29
N GLY A 391 -9.66 -11.77 6.62
CA GLY A 391 -9.01 -12.92 7.24
C GLY A 391 -9.78 -14.23 7.09
N GLU A 392 -11.04 -14.19 6.68
CA GLU A 392 -11.87 -15.37 6.45
C GLU A 392 -11.83 -15.78 4.97
N GLU A 393 -11.66 -17.08 4.72
CA GLU A 393 -11.58 -17.60 3.35
C GLU A 393 -12.87 -17.35 2.55
N GLU A 394 -14.03 -17.38 3.21
CA GLU A 394 -15.35 -17.13 2.60
C GLU A 394 -15.45 -15.70 2.02
N THR A 395 -14.98 -14.69 2.75
CA THR A 395 -14.90 -13.30 2.27
C THR A 395 -13.99 -13.17 1.06
N LEU A 396 -12.83 -13.84 1.07
CA LEU A 396 -11.90 -13.83 -0.07
C LEU A 396 -12.48 -14.54 -1.30
N ARG A 397 -13.24 -15.63 -1.10
CA ARG A 397 -13.97 -16.31 -2.19
C ARG A 397 -15.08 -15.44 -2.77
N ALA A 398 -15.84 -14.75 -1.93
CA ALA A 398 -16.87 -13.80 -2.37
C ALA A 398 -16.30 -12.67 -3.23
N ALA A 399 -15.04 -12.28 -3.00
CA ALA A 399 -14.33 -11.29 -3.81
C ALA A 399 -13.62 -11.86 -5.06
N SER A 400 -13.86 -13.14 -5.38
CA SER A 400 -13.22 -13.84 -6.51
C SER A 400 -11.68 -13.75 -6.46
N VAL A 401 -11.08 -13.89 -5.27
CA VAL A 401 -9.61 -13.79 -5.09
C VAL A 401 -8.86 -14.88 -5.86
N ALA A 402 -9.46 -16.06 -6.07
CA ALA A 402 -8.83 -17.15 -6.83
C ALA A 402 -8.56 -16.82 -8.31
N THR A 403 -9.22 -15.79 -8.86
CA THR A 403 -9.14 -15.39 -10.27
C THR A 403 -8.73 -13.93 -10.45
N CYS A 404 -8.42 -13.23 -9.36
CA CYS A 404 -7.99 -11.84 -9.41
C CYS A 404 -6.53 -11.73 -9.89
N GLN A 405 -6.16 -10.58 -10.42
CA GLN A 405 -4.80 -10.28 -10.85
C GLN A 405 -3.88 -10.04 -9.65
N ALA A 406 -4.38 -9.30 -8.66
CA ALA A 406 -3.64 -8.96 -7.47
C ALA A 406 -4.59 -8.74 -6.29
N LEU A 407 -4.08 -9.02 -5.10
CA LEU A 407 -4.70 -8.71 -3.83
C LEU A 407 -3.87 -7.64 -3.12
N VAL A 408 -4.47 -6.48 -2.84
CA VAL A 408 -3.83 -5.37 -2.12
C VAL A 408 -4.44 -5.28 -0.73
N VAL A 409 -3.66 -5.59 0.29
CA VAL A 409 -4.11 -5.66 1.68
C VAL A 409 -3.52 -4.50 2.47
N VAL A 410 -4.35 -3.51 2.78
CA VAL A 410 -3.91 -2.19 3.29
C VAL A 410 -4.65 -1.75 4.56
N SER A 411 -5.27 -2.70 5.27
CA SER A 411 -5.91 -2.44 6.56
C SER A 411 -4.87 -2.01 7.62
N THR A 412 -5.35 -1.50 8.75
CA THR A 412 -4.50 -1.08 9.87
C THR A 412 -4.14 -2.22 10.83
N ASP A 413 -4.65 -3.42 10.63
CA ASP A 413 -4.40 -4.61 11.44
C ASP A 413 -3.43 -5.53 10.70
N ASP A 414 -2.15 -5.52 11.10
CA ASP A 414 -1.09 -6.30 10.44
C ASP A 414 -1.32 -7.82 10.57
N GLY A 415 -1.92 -8.26 11.68
CA GLY A 415 -2.27 -9.67 11.89
C GLY A 415 -3.36 -10.13 10.93
N ALA A 416 -4.43 -9.33 10.79
CA ALA A 416 -5.47 -9.58 9.81
C ALA A 416 -4.94 -9.48 8.38
N ASN A 417 -4.03 -8.53 8.11
CA ASN A 417 -3.40 -8.36 6.81
C ASN A 417 -2.62 -9.63 6.41
N LEU A 418 -1.79 -10.15 7.31
CA LEU A 418 -1.00 -11.37 7.09
C LEU A 418 -1.91 -12.59 6.90
N ARG A 419 -2.95 -12.74 7.73
CA ARG A 419 -3.91 -13.85 7.62
C ARG A 419 -4.65 -13.82 6.27
N ALA A 420 -5.10 -12.64 5.83
CA ALA A 420 -5.72 -12.47 4.52
C ALA A 420 -4.75 -12.85 3.38
N ALA A 421 -3.48 -12.43 3.48
CA ALA A 421 -2.46 -12.75 2.50
C ALA A 421 -2.17 -14.27 2.41
N LEU A 422 -2.05 -14.95 3.55
CA LEU A 422 -1.84 -16.40 3.64
C LEU A 422 -3.03 -17.18 3.08
N ASN A 423 -4.25 -16.82 3.48
CA ASN A 423 -5.46 -17.49 2.98
C ASN A 423 -5.63 -17.28 1.47
N ALA A 424 -5.28 -16.09 0.95
CA ALA A 424 -5.26 -15.85 -0.47
C ALA A 424 -4.24 -16.74 -1.21
N ARG A 425 -3.04 -17.00 -0.63
CA ARG A 425 -2.05 -17.93 -1.23
C ARG A 425 -2.55 -19.36 -1.25
N SER A 426 -3.31 -19.76 -0.24
CA SER A 426 -3.96 -21.07 -0.22
C SER A 426 -5.00 -21.24 -1.34
N LEU A 427 -5.67 -20.15 -1.76
CA LEU A 427 -6.63 -20.15 -2.85
C LEU A 427 -5.97 -20.18 -4.25
N ASP A 428 -4.94 -19.38 -4.47
CA ASP A 428 -4.11 -19.41 -5.68
C ASP A 428 -2.66 -19.18 -5.26
N PRO A 429 -1.73 -20.15 -5.40
CA PRO A 429 -0.33 -19.97 -5.02
C PRO A 429 0.42 -18.86 -5.77
N ASP A 430 0.06 -18.58 -7.04
CA ASP A 430 0.80 -17.65 -7.90
C ASP A 430 0.24 -16.21 -7.88
N LEU A 431 -0.92 -16.00 -7.25
CA LEU A 431 -1.52 -14.67 -7.14
C LEU A 431 -0.56 -13.63 -6.51
N ARG A 432 -0.54 -12.45 -7.10
CA ARG A 432 0.25 -11.35 -6.58
C ARG A 432 -0.41 -10.75 -5.35
N VAL A 433 0.29 -10.75 -4.22
CA VAL A 433 -0.17 -10.07 -3.00
C VAL A 433 0.69 -8.84 -2.75
N VAL A 434 0.05 -7.71 -2.48
CA VAL A 434 0.70 -6.49 -2.00
C VAL A 434 0.22 -6.25 -0.59
N LEU A 435 1.14 -6.25 0.35
CA LEU A 435 0.84 -6.18 1.77
C LEU A 435 1.32 -4.86 2.35
N ARG A 436 0.46 -4.18 3.10
CA ARG A 436 0.89 -3.10 3.99
C ARG A 436 1.46 -3.71 5.26
N LEU A 437 2.69 -3.32 5.60
CA LEU A 437 3.32 -3.60 6.89
C LEU A 437 3.87 -2.30 7.48
N PHE A 438 3.77 -2.14 8.80
CA PHE A 438 4.21 -0.91 9.46
C PHE A 438 5.74 -0.78 9.54
N ASP A 439 6.45 -1.90 9.66
CA ASP A 439 7.91 -1.96 9.82
C ASP A 439 8.60 -2.54 8.56
N GLY A 440 9.60 -1.81 8.05
CA GLY A 440 10.39 -2.20 6.89
C GLY A 440 11.30 -3.42 7.14
N ASP A 441 11.82 -3.56 8.35
CA ASP A 441 12.72 -4.67 8.72
C ASP A 441 11.90 -5.94 9.00
N PHE A 442 10.74 -5.79 9.65
CA PHE A 442 9.77 -6.88 9.78
C PHE A 442 9.23 -7.31 8.41
N ALA A 443 8.97 -6.36 7.51
CA ALA A 443 8.54 -6.65 6.15
C ALA A 443 9.55 -7.51 5.38
N GLU A 444 10.84 -7.27 5.53
CA GLU A 444 11.89 -8.07 4.90
C GLU A 444 11.91 -9.51 5.43
N ARG A 445 11.82 -9.68 6.76
CA ARG A 445 11.75 -11.02 7.37
C ARG A 445 10.52 -11.80 6.95
N ILE A 446 9.35 -11.16 6.87
CA ILE A 446 8.10 -11.81 6.44
C ILE A 446 8.14 -12.17 4.94
N GLN A 447 8.65 -11.28 4.10
CA GLN A 447 8.80 -11.53 2.67
C GLN A 447 9.74 -12.72 2.42
N GLN A 448 10.87 -12.79 3.11
CA GLN A 448 11.85 -13.88 3.01
C GLN A 448 11.32 -15.20 3.60
N ALA A 449 10.65 -15.15 4.76
CA ALA A 449 10.22 -16.35 5.48
C ALA A 449 8.99 -17.04 4.85
N PHE A 450 8.06 -16.26 4.29
CA PHE A 450 6.78 -16.79 3.83
C PHE A 450 6.57 -16.66 2.32
N GLY A 451 7.49 -16.03 1.58
CA GLY A 451 7.32 -15.76 0.15
C GLY A 451 6.09 -14.90 -0.15
N ILE A 452 5.58 -14.17 0.85
CA ILE A 452 4.35 -13.39 0.73
C ILE A 452 4.70 -12.07 0.06
N GLY A 453 4.47 -12.01 -1.25
CA GLY A 453 4.15 -10.78 -1.96
C GLY A 453 5.14 -9.60 -1.83
N ILE A 454 4.73 -8.44 -2.33
CA ILE A 454 5.47 -7.17 -2.21
C ILE A 454 4.98 -6.48 -0.94
N SER A 455 5.85 -6.26 0.05
CA SER A 455 5.52 -5.48 1.23
C SER A 455 5.87 -4.00 1.08
N ARG A 456 5.03 -3.10 1.59
CA ARG A 456 5.22 -1.64 1.54
C ARG A 456 4.84 -0.98 2.86
N SER A 457 5.73 -0.11 3.38
CA SER A 457 5.44 0.76 4.53
C SER A 457 4.98 2.14 4.06
N VAL A 458 3.73 2.49 4.41
CA VAL A 458 3.12 3.79 4.11
C VAL A 458 3.94 4.92 4.72
N SER A 459 4.30 4.77 5.99
CA SER A 459 5.03 5.76 6.76
C SER A 459 6.42 6.01 6.19
N TYR A 460 7.13 4.95 5.80
CA TYR A 460 8.43 5.06 5.16
C TYR A 460 8.36 5.79 3.81
N LEU A 461 7.38 5.45 2.97
CA LEU A 461 7.21 6.06 1.64
C LEU A 461 6.81 7.54 1.73
N ALA A 462 6.03 7.92 2.74
CA ALA A 462 5.55 9.29 2.92
C ALA A 462 6.54 10.21 3.64
N ALA A 463 7.34 9.69 4.58
CA ALA A 463 8.19 10.50 5.46
C ALA A 463 9.13 11.50 4.74
N PRO A 464 9.79 11.14 3.61
CA PRO A 464 10.63 12.09 2.89
C PRO A 464 9.91 13.36 2.44
N ALA A 465 8.63 13.27 2.05
CA ALA A 465 7.83 14.42 1.63
C ALA A 465 7.49 15.33 2.83
N PHE A 466 7.16 14.74 3.98
CA PHE A 466 6.90 15.50 5.22
C PHE A 466 8.15 16.19 5.75
N ALA A 467 9.29 15.50 5.78
CA ALA A 467 10.56 16.07 6.20
C ALA A 467 11.00 17.20 5.26
N ALA A 468 10.86 17.02 3.95
CA ALA A 468 11.15 18.07 2.98
C ALA A 468 10.24 19.29 3.17
N ALA A 469 8.94 19.09 3.38
CA ALA A 469 8.02 20.20 3.63
C ALA A 469 8.34 20.98 4.91
N LEU A 470 8.84 20.32 5.96
CA LEU A 470 9.27 20.98 7.21
C LEU A 470 10.48 21.87 6.99
N LEU A 471 11.40 21.45 6.14
CA LEU A 471 12.61 22.19 5.76
C LEU A 471 12.32 23.30 4.73
N ASP A 472 11.04 23.69 4.61
CA ASP A 472 10.48 24.60 3.61
C ASP A 472 10.84 24.27 2.15
N ARG A 473 10.88 22.96 1.83
CA ARG A 473 11.15 22.47 0.48
C ARG A 473 9.84 22.10 -0.19
N ALA A 474 9.51 22.78 -1.29
CA ALA A 474 8.32 22.49 -2.07
C ALA A 474 8.49 21.18 -2.86
N VAL A 475 8.04 20.06 -2.31
CA VAL A 475 8.02 18.77 -3.03
C VAL A 475 6.87 18.76 -4.04
N ILE A 476 7.22 18.74 -5.32
CA ILE A 476 6.28 18.67 -6.45
C ILE A 476 5.71 17.26 -6.56
N ALA A 477 6.56 16.23 -6.46
CA ALA A 477 6.14 14.84 -6.53
C ALA A 477 7.12 13.92 -5.81
N THR A 478 6.63 12.77 -5.35
CA THR A 478 7.46 11.65 -4.90
C THR A 478 7.29 10.50 -5.88
N ILE A 479 8.40 10.04 -6.45
CA ILE A 479 8.46 8.93 -7.38
C ILE A 479 9.02 7.70 -6.64
N PRO A 480 8.17 6.72 -6.29
CA PRO A 480 8.64 5.46 -5.72
C PRO A 480 9.28 4.60 -6.82
N VAL A 481 10.53 4.22 -6.62
CA VAL A 481 11.24 3.23 -7.45
C VAL A 481 11.66 2.08 -6.56
N ASP A 482 10.85 1.02 -6.59
CA ASP A 482 10.96 -0.07 -5.63
C ASP A 482 11.12 0.44 -4.19
N ARG A 483 12.16 0.08 -3.42
CA ARG A 483 12.37 0.54 -2.04
C ARG A 483 12.88 1.99 -1.93
N HIS A 484 13.14 2.66 -3.05
CA HIS A 484 13.67 4.02 -3.08
C HIS A 484 12.56 5.06 -3.33
N ALA A 485 12.69 6.22 -2.69
CA ALA A 485 11.86 7.40 -2.97
C ALA A 485 12.72 8.49 -3.62
N LEU A 486 12.37 8.87 -4.85
CA LEU A 486 12.93 10.03 -5.54
C LEU A 486 11.99 11.23 -5.34
N LEU A 487 12.55 12.38 -4.99
CA LEU A 487 11.81 13.62 -4.78
C LEU A 487 11.97 14.52 -5.99
N VAL A 488 10.87 15.05 -6.50
CA VAL A 488 10.85 16.09 -7.51
C VAL A 488 10.55 17.42 -6.83
N THR A 489 11.38 18.43 -7.02
CA THR A 489 11.25 19.73 -6.34
C THR A 489 11.91 20.85 -7.13
N ASP A 490 11.46 22.09 -6.89
CA ASP A 490 12.17 23.29 -7.33
C ASP A 490 13.11 23.77 -6.24
N VAL A 491 14.35 24.04 -6.62
CA VAL A 491 15.39 24.58 -5.76
C VAL A 491 15.76 26.00 -6.22
N PRO A 492 15.44 27.04 -5.44
CA PRO A 492 15.89 28.40 -5.75
C PRO A 492 17.39 28.55 -5.46
N VAL A 493 18.08 29.33 -6.29
CA VAL A 493 19.50 29.67 -6.10
C VAL A 493 19.58 31.06 -5.47
N MET A 494 20.10 31.13 -4.25
CA MET A 494 20.25 32.38 -3.51
C MET A 494 21.54 33.11 -3.91
N ALA A 495 21.56 34.43 -3.73
CA ALA A 495 22.76 35.23 -3.94
C ALA A 495 23.89 34.79 -3.00
N GLY A 496 25.10 34.63 -3.53
CA GLY A 496 26.26 34.20 -2.75
C GLY A 496 26.30 32.69 -2.44
N ALA A 497 25.40 31.91 -3.04
CA ALA A 497 25.46 30.45 -3.00
C ALA A 497 26.63 29.92 -3.83
N SER A 498 27.15 28.72 -3.52
CA SER A 498 28.32 28.16 -4.22
C SER A 498 28.04 27.75 -5.67
N LEU A 499 26.76 27.52 -6.02
CA LEU A 499 26.29 27.29 -7.38
C LEU A 499 26.05 28.58 -8.18
N ASP A 500 26.04 29.76 -7.53
CA ASP A 500 25.93 31.04 -8.23
C ASP A 500 27.17 31.25 -9.12
N GLY A 501 26.96 31.50 -10.42
CA GLY A 501 28.02 31.60 -11.42
C GLY A 501 28.58 30.26 -11.93
N ARG A 502 28.04 29.10 -11.49
CA ARG A 502 28.45 27.78 -12.01
C ARG A 502 27.60 27.36 -13.22
N PRO A 503 28.11 26.47 -14.10
CA PRO A 503 27.30 25.92 -15.19
C PRO A 503 26.24 24.94 -14.67
N LEU A 504 25.11 24.81 -15.37
CA LEU A 504 24.03 23.86 -15.04
C LEU A 504 24.52 22.41 -14.93
N ALA A 505 25.54 22.03 -15.70
CA ALA A 505 26.19 20.72 -15.61
C ALA A 505 26.70 20.38 -14.20
N ALA A 506 27.02 21.38 -13.36
CA ALA A 506 27.50 21.16 -11.99
C ALA A 506 26.41 20.62 -11.03
N VAL A 507 25.13 20.75 -11.40
CA VAL A 507 23.99 20.31 -10.60
C VAL A 507 23.79 18.79 -10.70
N ALA A 508 24.04 18.21 -11.88
CA ALA A 508 23.78 16.80 -12.12
C ALA A 508 24.85 15.92 -11.45
N ARG A 509 24.40 15.02 -10.56
CA ARG A 509 25.25 14.07 -9.83
C ARG A 509 24.71 12.66 -10.01
N PRO A 510 25.40 11.78 -10.75
CA PRO A 510 24.98 10.40 -10.91
C PRO A 510 24.68 9.72 -9.58
N GLY A 511 23.54 9.03 -9.50
CA GLY A 511 23.09 8.34 -8.29
C GLY A 511 22.48 9.24 -7.21
N GLU A 512 22.48 10.56 -7.37
CA GLU A 512 22.05 11.50 -6.32
C GLU A 512 21.04 12.54 -6.79
N VAL A 513 21.35 13.29 -7.85
CA VAL A 513 20.59 14.46 -8.31
C VAL A 513 20.60 14.53 -9.82
N ARG A 514 19.45 14.83 -10.41
CA ARG A 514 19.30 15.10 -11.84
C ARG A 514 18.49 16.37 -12.07
N LEU A 515 19.01 17.24 -12.93
CA LEU A 515 18.31 18.44 -13.36
C LEU A 515 17.24 18.05 -14.38
N LEU A 516 16.00 18.47 -14.15
CA LEU A 516 14.86 18.26 -15.06
C LEU A 516 14.58 19.52 -15.88
N ALA A 517 14.61 20.68 -15.22
CA ALA A 517 14.32 21.95 -15.85
C ALA A 517 15.02 23.10 -15.14
N TYR A 518 15.17 24.20 -15.86
CA TYR A 518 15.79 25.43 -15.39
C TYR A 518 14.84 26.60 -15.65
N THR A 519 14.61 27.43 -14.66
CA THR A 519 13.77 28.62 -14.77
C THR A 519 14.61 29.83 -14.41
N ARG A 520 14.93 30.67 -15.40
CA ARG A 520 15.58 31.96 -15.16
C ARG A 520 14.60 32.92 -14.46
N ALA A 521 15.10 33.76 -13.57
CA ALA A 521 14.30 34.77 -12.87
C ALA A 521 13.39 35.56 -13.84
N GLY A 522 12.06 35.49 -13.64
CA GLY A 522 11.07 36.19 -14.46
C GLY A 522 10.80 35.61 -15.86
N GLN A 523 11.41 34.48 -16.22
CA GLN A 523 11.23 33.82 -17.52
C GLN A 523 10.46 32.50 -17.42
N ARG A 524 10.15 31.90 -18.58
CA ARG A 524 9.52 30.58 -18.66
C ARG A 524 10.52 29.47 -18.32
N THR A 525 10.01 28.38 -17.77
CA THR A 525 10.79 27.16 -17.49
C THR A 525 11.25 26.47 -18.76
N GLU A 526 12.55 26.22 -18.85
CA GLU A 526 13.21 25.46 -19.92
C GLU A 526 13.48 24.02 -19.46
N TRP A 527 12.92 23.05 -20.19
CA TRP A 527 13.03 21.62 -19.89
C TRP A 527 14.18 20.91 -20.61
N SER A 528 14.85 21.62 -21.53
CA SER A 528 16.01 21.13 -22.29
C SER A 528 17.05 22.23 -22.34
N ALA A 529 17.52 22.62 -21.15
CA ALA A 529 18.51 23.67 -20.99
C ALA A 529 19.90 23.15 -21.40
N ASP A 530 20.66 23.96 -22.15
CA ASP A 530 22.07 23.68 -22.46
C ASP A 530 22.87 23.56 -21.15
N PRO A 531 23.55 22.42 -20.88
CA PRO A 531 24.33 22.20 -19.66
C PRO A 531 25.41 23.25 -19.39
N ARG A 532 25.83 24.00 -20.42
CA ARG A 532 26.85 25.06 -20.33
C ARG A 532 26.28 26.39 -19.85
N MET A 533 24.97 26.56 -19.80
CA MET A 533 24.36 27.78 -19.28
C MET A 533 24.74 28.01 -17.82
N VAL A 534 24.96 29.27 -17.47
CA VAL A 534 25.38 29.69 -16.14
C VAL A 534 24.17 29.98 -15.27
N ILE A 535 24.20 29.42 -14.06
CA ILE A 535 23.24 29.63 -12.99
C ILE A 535 23.50 30.98 -12.35
N ASN A 536 22.45 31.76 -12.10
CA ASN A 536 22.53 33.05 -11.43
C ASN A 536 21.63 33.05 -10.19
N ALA A 537 21.96 33.92 -9.24
CA ALA A 537 21.07 34.22 -8.13
C ALA A 537 19.65 34.61 -8.61
N GLY A 538 18.64 34.01 -7.98
CA GLY A 538 17.22 34.19 -8.32
C GLY A 538 16.67 33.17 -9.31
N ASP A 539 17.53 32.35 -9.93
CA ASP A 539 17.09 31.26 -10.80
C ASP A 539 16.53 30.08 -9.98
N ARG A 540 15.70 29.24 -10.61
CA ARG A 540 15.12 28.03 -10.00
C ARG A 540 15.49 26.78 -10.80
N LEU A 541 15.93 25.76 -10.09
CA LEU A 541 16.32 24.45 -10.64
C LEU A 541 15.24 23.42 -10.30
N THR A 542 14.52 22.90 -11.28
CA THR A 542 13.64 21.74 -11.06
C THR A 542 14.49 20.48 -11.14
N VAL A 543 14.54 19.70 -10.05
CA VAL A 543 15.38 18.50 -9.94
C VAL A 543 14.57 17.28 -9.54
N VAL A 544 15.04 16.10 -9.96
CA VAL A 544 14.70 14.82 -9.33
C VAL A 544 15.92 14.30 -8.57
N ALA A 545 15.75 13.99 -7.30
CA ALA A 545 16.87 13.67 -6.43
C ALA A 545 16.52 12.61 -5.38
N ARG A 546 17.54 11.85 -4.97
CA ARG A 546 17.47 11.09 -3.71
C ARG A 546 17.53 12.07 -2.54
N ARG A 547 17.03 11.65 -1.37
CA ARG A 547 17.08 12.44 -0.14
C ARG A 547 18.46 13.05 0.16
N ALA A 548 19.52 12.23 0.13
CA ALA A 548 20.88 12.67 0.40
C ALA A 548 21.39 13.68 -0.65
N GLY A 549 21.15 13.40 -1.93
CA GLY A 549 21.51 14.28 -3.03
C GLY A 549 20.81 15.64 -2.98
N LEU A 550 19.50 15.64 -2.70
CA LEU A 550 18.73 16.88 -2.55
C LEU A 550 19.27 17.74 -1.40
N SER A 551 19.56 17.12 -0.26
CA SER A 551 20.15 17.83 0.88
C SER A 551 21.53 18.40 0.55
N ALA A 552 22.35 17.69 -0.24
CA ALA A 552 23.63 18.22 -0.71
C ALA A 552 23.48 19.41 -1.65
N LEU A 553 22.57 19.30 -2.64
CA LEU A 553 22.31 20.38 -3.59
C LEU A 553 21.86 21.67 -2.89
N LEU A 554 20.97 21.56 -1.90
CA LEU A 554 20.45 22.72 -1.19
C LEU A 554 21.52 23.50 -0.41
N ARG A 555 22.57 22.81 0.07
CA ARG A 555 23.73 23.48 0.69
C ARG A 555 24.48 24.36 -0.30
N GLU A 556 24.42 24.01 -1.58
CA GLU A 556 25.15 24.70 -2.62
C GLU A 556 24.34 25.81 -3.28
N THR A 557 23.01 25.79 -3.11
CA THR A 557 22.10 26.84 -3.58
C THR A 557 21.76 27.88 -2.51
N THR A 558 22.30 27.73 -1.30
CA THR A 558 22.15 28.67 -0.16
C THR A 558 23.52 29.26 0.19
N PRO A 559 23.64 30.55 0.51
CA PRO A 559 24.90 31.13 0.95
C PRO A 559 25.42 30.47 2.24
N LEU A 560 26.73 30.26 2.31
CA LEU A 560 27.39 29.84 3.55
C LEU A 560 27.27 30.98 4.59
N PRO A 561 27.05 30.67 5.87
CA PRO A 561 27.11 31.68 6.93
C PRO A 561 28.47 32.38 6.88
N PRO A 562 28.55 33.70 7.09
CA PRO A 562 29.84 34.37 7.20
C PRO A 562 30.67 33.72 8.31
N GLU A 563 31.92 33.39 8.03
CA GLU A 563 32.86 32.96 9.07
C GLU A 563 32.85 34.00 10.20
N PRO A 564 32.87 33.58 11.48
CA PRO A 564 32.96 34.52 12.58
C PRO A 564 34.27 35.30 12.48
N THR A 565 34.21 36.51 11.93
CA THR A 565 35.31 37.47 11.91
C THR A 565 35.53 37.95 13.33
N GLY A 566 36.47 37.32 14.03
CA GLY A 566 36.84 37.73 15.37
C GLY A 566 37.92 36.86 15.95
N THR A 567 39.17 37.09 15.57
CA THR A 567 40.31 36.75 16.42
C THR A 567 40.04 37.42 17.79
N PRO A 568 39.91 36.67 18.90
CA PRO A 568 39.68 37.30 20.19
C PRO A 568 40.86 38.21 20.50
N ALA A 569 40.58 39.52 20.64
CA ALA A 569 41.58 40.48 21.10
C ALA A 569 42.13 40.00 22.46
N PRO A 570 43.45 40.00 22.67
CA PRO A 570 44.03 39.59 23.94
C PRO A 570 43.51 40.54 25.03
N ARG A 571 42.89 39.95 26.07
CA ARG A 571 42.48 40.69 27.27
C ARG A 571 43.70 41.42 27.85
N GLN A 572 43.62 42.74 27.95
CA GLN A 572 44.52 43.47 28.83
C GLN A 572 44.19 43.09 30.28
N PRO A 573 45.19 42.90 31.16
CA PRO A 573 44.96 42.71 32.58
C PRO A 573 44.48 44.05 33.18
N ASP A 574 43.36 44.03 33.88
CA ASP A 574 42.87 45.18 34.66
C ASP A 574 43.83 45.47 35.83
N GLU A 575 44.22 46.74 35.98
CA GLU A 575 44.77 47.35 37.22
C GLU A 575 43.65 47.97 38.06
#